data_AF-A0A7S0AUH2-F1
#
_entry.id   AF-A0A7S0AUH2-F1
#
_cell.length_a   1.000
_cell.length_b   1.000
_cell.length_c   1.000
_cell.angle_alpha   90.00
_cell.angle_beta   90.00
_cell.angle_gamma   90.00
#
_symmetry.space_group_name_H-M   'P 1'
#
loop_
_entity.id
_entity.type
_entity.pdbx_description
1 polymer ?
#
loop_
_entity_poly.entity_id
_entity_poly.type
_entity_poly.pdbx_seq_one_letter_code
_entity_poly.pdbx_strand_id
1 'polypeptide(L)'
;FNVPRTMEGALCQFASLPTPRFIAVAVLVPLALRFGMLPGAASLFPPLQPFGGIDAFVACAVGLFWVLQEWVIHDVLLHSELEWFGNSIHSGHHLLPYYHVSVDDLPIAVAWFA
;
A
#
# COMPACT_ATOMS: atom_id res chain seq x y z
N PHE A 1 11.25 -2.60 21.06
CA PHE A 1 11.44 -1.94 19.75
C PHE A 1 11.96 -0.53 19.96
N ASN A 2 12.77 0.01 19.04
CA ASN A 2 13.49 1.26 19.28
C ASN A 2 12.75 2.48 18.74
N VAL A 3 12.43 3.41 19.65
CA VAL A 3 11.75 4.71 19.50
C VAL A 3 12.33 5.73 18.47
N PRO A 4 11.98 5.81 17.18
CA PRO A 4 12.23 7.04 16.42
C PRO A 4 11.40 8.17 17.00
N ARG A 5 12.04 9.11 17.68
CA ARG A 5 11.39 10.28 18.30
C ARG A 5 11.26 11.46 17.33
N THR A 6 11.60 11.26 16.07
CA THR A 6 11.63 12.29 15.01
C THR A 6 10.99 11.76 13.73
N MET A 7 10.43 12.65 12.93
CA MET A 7 9.87 12.32 11.61
C MET A 7 10.93 11.67 10.71
N GLU A 8 12.17 12.18 10.73
CA GLU A 8 13.30 11.58 10.01
C GLU A 8 13.55 10.12 10.43
N GLY A 9 13.58 9.84 11.74
CA GLY A 9 13.73 8.47 12.24
C GLY A 9 12.58 7.56 11.81
N ALA A 10 11.35 8.07 11.78
CA ALA A 10 10.18 7.32 11.32
C ALA A 10 10.26 7.01 9.81
N LEU A 11 10.65 7.99 8.98
CA LEU A 11 10.88 7.81 7.55
C LEU A 11 12.01 6.82 7.26
N CYS A 12 13.13 6.93 7.97
CA CYS A 12 14.25 5.99 7.87
C CYS A 12 13.85 4.57 8.28
N GLN A 13 13.05 4.42 9.35
CA GLN A 13 12.52 3.11 9.75
C GLN A 13 11.54 2.58 8.70
N PHE A 14 10.59 3.38 8.22
CA PHE A 14 9.64 3.00 7.16
C PHE A 14 10.35 2.52 5.89
N ALA A 15 11.33 3.28 5.40
CA ALA A 15 12.16 2.91 4.24
C ALA A 15 13.11 1.72 4.50
N SER A 16 13.29 1.30 5.76
CA SER A 16 14.03 0.09 6.12
C SER A 16 13.21 -1.19 6.01
N LEU A 17 11.88 -1.09 6.11
CA LEU A 17 10.97 -2.24 6.11
C LEU A 17 10.83 -2.88 4.72
N PRO A 18 10.56 -4.20 4.65
CA PRO A 18 10.35 -4.88 3.37
C PRO A 18 9.04 -4.47 2.69
N THR A 19 7.94 -4.27 3.43
CA THR A 19 6.62 -3.96 2.84
C THR A 19 6.62 -2.67 2.00
N PRO A 20 7.11 -1.51 2.49
CA PRO A 20 7.11 -0.29 1.69
C PRO A 20 8.01 -0.37 0.45
N ARG A 21 9.12 -1.13 0.55
CA ARG A 21 10.00 -1.39 -0.60
C ARG A 21 9.30 -2.25 -1.66
N PHE A 22 8.60 -3.29 -1.24
CA PHE A 22 7.81 -4.13 -2.14
C PHE A 22 6.70 -3.33 -2.84
N ILE A 23 5.91 -2.55 -2.08
CA ILE A 23 4.85 -1.69 -2.65
C ILE A 23 5.44 -0.68 -3.63
N ALA A 24 6.56 -0.03 -3.29
CA ALA A 24 7.24 0.90 -4.20
C ALA A 24 7.67 0.22 -5.50
N VAL A 25 8.23 -0.99 -5.45
CA VAL A 25 8.58 -1.76 -6.66
C VAL A 25 7.34 -2.16 -7.45
N ALA A 26 6.30 -2.66 -6.79
CA ALA A 26 5.04 -3.09 -7.41
C ALA A 26 4.30 -1.95 -8.14
N VAL A 27 4.43 -0.70 -7.66
CA VAL A 27 3.87 0.49 -8.33
C VAL A 27 4.81 1.04 -9.40
N LEU A 28 6.11 1.17 -9.12
CA LEU A 28 7.06 1.83 -10.01
C LEU A 28 7.41 1.00 -11.25
N VAL A 29 7.43 -0.34 -11.17
CA VAL A 29 7.76 -1.19 -12.33
C VAL A 29 6.70 -1.09 -13.43
N PRO A 30 5.38 -1.29 -13.17
CA PRO A 30 4.34 -1.07 -14.18
C PRO A 30 4.33 0.36 -14.74
N LEU A 31 4.60 1.36 -13.89
CA LEU A 31 4.67 2.76 -14.31
C LEU A 31 5.85 3.02 -15.26
N ALA A 32 7.04 2.49 -14.94
CA ALA A 32 8.22 2.58 -15.78
C ALA A 32 8.07 1.81 -17.10
N LEU A 33 7.39 0.65 -17.09
CA LEU A 33 7.00 -0.07 -18.32
C LEU A 33 6.08 0.79 -19.18
N ARG A 34 5.08 1.44 -18.58
CA ARG A 34 4.10 2.28 -19.29
C ARG A 34 4.69 3.55 -19.89
N PHE A 35 5.70 4.13 -19.25
CA PHE A 35 6.45 5.27 -19.81
C PHE A 35 7.65 4.86 -20.68
N GLY A 36 7.87 3.57 -20.95
CA GLY A 36 9.01 3.10 -21.76
C GLY A 36 10.38 3.35 -21.12
N MET A 37 10.43 3.58 -19.81
CA MET A 37 11.65 3.93 -19.05
C MET A 37 12.54 2.73 -18.72
N LEU A 38 12.15 1.52 -19.12
CA LEU A 38 12.89 0.27 -18.94
C LEU A 38 13.48 -0.19 -20.29
N PRO A 39 14.78 0.04 -20.56
CA PRO A 39 15.43 -0.40 -21.79
C PRO A 39 15.31 -1.92 -21.98
N GLY A 40 14.91 -2.36 -23.17
CA GLY A 40 14.73 -3.78 -23.49
C GLY A 40 13.41 -4.41 -23.01
N ALA A 41 12.59 -3.72 -22.22
CA ALA A 41 11.27 -4.26 -21.82
C ALA A 41 10.24 -4.23 -22.96
N ALA A 42 10.41 -3.35 -23.95
CA ALA A 42 9.52 -3.21 -25.12
C ALA A 42 9.50 -4.45 -26.05
N SER A 43 10.46 -5.39 -25.91
CA SER A 43 10.42 -6.69 -26.60
C SER A 43 9.81 -7.81 -25.76
N LEU A 44 9.49 -7.55 -24.48
CA LEU A 44 8.84 -8.50 -23.57
C LEU A 44 7.35 -8.17 -23.36
N PHE A 45 6.97 -6.90 -23.49
CA PHE A 45 5.60 -6.40 -23.32
C PHE A 45 5.22 -5.49 -24.49
N PRO A 46 3.97 -5.59 -25.01
CA PRO A 46 3.50 -4.64 -26.01
C PRO A 46 3.49 -3.22 -25.42
N PRO A 47 3.73 -2.17 -26.25
CA PRO A 47 3.70 -0.80 -25.78
C PRO A 47 2.32 -0.47 -25.19
N LEU A 48 2.29 -0.23 -23.88
CA LEU A 48 1.09 0.19 -23.18
C LEU A 48 0.64 1.56 -23.70
N GLN A 49 -0.68 1.79 -23.73
CA GLN A 49 -1.22 3.08 -24.15
C GLN A 49 -0.67 4.21 -23.27
N PRO A 50 -0.31 5.38 -23.86
CA PRO A 50 0.10 6.55 -23.09
C PRO A 50 -0.88 6.87 -21.97
N PHE A 51 -0.40 7.42 -20.86
CA PHE A 51 -1.26 7.85 -19.76
C PHE A 51 -2.19 8.97 -20.25
N GLY A 52 -3.49 8.71 -20.25
CA GLY A 52 -4.53 9.61 -20.75
C GLY A 52 -5.45 10.13 -19.65
N GLY A 53 -6.41 11.00 -20.01
CA GLY A 53 -7.39 11.53 -19.06
C GLY A 53 -8.25 10.46 -18.39
N ILE A 54 -8.45 9.31 -19.04
CA ILE A 54 -9.19 8.18 -18.47
C ILE A 54 -8.42 7.50 -17.32
N ASP A 55 -7.08 7.47 -17.38
CA ASP A 55 -6.24 6.92 -16.32
C ASP A 55 -6.25 7.81 -15.08
N ALA A 56 -6.22 9.14 -15.28
CA ALA A 56 -6.40 10.09 -14.18
C ALA A 56 -7.78 9.92 -13.52
N PHE A 57 -8.85 9.77 -14.30
CA PHE A 57 -10.18 9.48 -13.77
C PHE A 57 -10.24 8.18 -12.99
N VAL A 58 -9.70 7.08 -13.53
CA VAL A 58 -9.65 5.77 -12.85
C VAL A 58 -8.83 5.86 -11.56
N ALA A 59 -7.67 6.51 -11.57
CA ALA A 59 -6.85 6.69 -10.38
C ALA A 59 -7.59 7.48 -9.28
N CYS A 60 -8.30 8.56 -9.64
CA CYS A 60 -9.13 9.31 -8.71
C CYS A 60 -10.30 8.47 -8.18
N ALA A 61 -10.99 7.72 -9.04
CA ALA A 61 -12.11 6.87 -8.65
C ALA A 61 -11.68 5.73 -7.71
N VAL A 62 -10.55 5.07 -7.99
CA VAL A 62 -9.95 4.04 -7.13
C VAL A 62 -9.51 4.65 -5.79
N GLY A 63 -8.88 5.83 -5.78
CA GLY A 63 -8.50 6.51 -4.55
C GLY A 63 -9.69 6.90 -3.67
N LEU A 64 -10.76 7.43 -4.26
CA LEU A 64 -12.00 7.76 -3.54
C LEU A 64 -12.72 6.50 -3.01
N PHE A 65 -12.76 5.44 -3.82
CA PHE A 65 -13.32 4.16 -3.39
C PHE A 65 -12.51 3.56 -2.23
N TRP A 66 -11.17 3.58 -2.32
CA TRP A 66 -10.28 3.13 -1.25
C TRP A 66 -10.54 3.89 0.05
N VAL A 67 -10.57 5.22 0.03
CA VAL A 67 -10.82 6.04 1.24
C VAL A 67 -12.17 5.68 1.89
N LEU A 68 -13.22 5.47 1.08
CA LEU A 68 -14.53 5.05 1.59
C LEU A 68 -14.50 3.62 2.15
N GLN A 69 -13.86 2.68 1.44
CA GLN A 69 -13.70 1.29 1.85
C GLN A 69 -12.90 1.18 3.15
N GLU A 70 -11.77 1.88 3.25
CA GLU A 70 -10.90 1.96 4.42
C GLU A 70 -11.71 2.48 5.63
N TRP A 71 -12.43 3.60 5.46
CA TRP A 71 -13.27 4.15 6.53
C TRP A 71 -14.34 3.16 7.00
N VAL A 72 -15.10 2.54 6.09
CA VAL A 72 -16.15 1.56 6.45
C VAL A 72 -15.56 0.33 7.14
N ILE A 73 -14.48 -0.25 6.58
CA ILE A 73 -13.87 -1.45 7.17
C ILE A 73 -13.27 -1.12 8.54
N HIS A 74 -12.59 0.01 8.69
CA HIS A 74 -11.96 0.39 9.94
C HIS A 74 -12.98 0.68 11.05
N ASP A 75 -13.94 1.57 10.78
CA ASP A 75 -14.94 2.02 11.76
C ASP A 75 -15.98 0.93 12.08
N VAL A 76 -16.54 0.28 11.06
CA VAL A 76 -17.69 -0.63 11.24
C VAL A 76 -17.27 -2.08 11.49
N LEU A 77 -16.18 -2.55 10.86
CA LEU A 77 -15.81 -3.97 10.85
C LEU A 77 -14.65 -4.31 11.79
N LEU A 78 -13.56 -3.54 11.75
CA LEU A 78 -12.38 -3.77 12.60
C LEU A 78 -12.61 -3.33 14.05
N HIS A 79 -13.45 -2.31 14.28
CA HIS A 79 -13.89 -1.88 15.61
C HIS A 79 -15.27 -2.44 16.05
N SER A 80 -15.81 -3.45 15.34
CA SER A 80 -17.07 -4.11 15.73
C SER A 80 -16.94 -4.89 17.05
N GLU A 81 -18.05 -5.07 17.77
CA GLU A 81 -18.14 -5.96 18.95
C GLU A 81 -18.06 -7.46 18.63
N LEU A 82 -18.10 -7.85 17.35
CA LEU A 82 -18.01 -9.25 16.94
C LEU A 82 -16.54 -9.70 16.92
N GLU A 83 -16.23 -10.80 17.61
CA GLU A 83 -14.91 -11.42 17.48
C GLU A 83 -14.77 -12.09 16.11
N TRP A 84 -13.83 -11.59 15.31
CA TRP A 84 -13.43 -12.19 14.03
C TRP A 84 -11.96 -11.92 13.75
N PHE A 85 -11.37 -12.70 12.83
CA PHE A 85 -9.92 -12.73 12.59
C PHE A 85 -9.29 -11.34 12.35
N GLY A 86 -9.93 -10.47 11.58
CA GLY A 86 -9.42 -9.12 11.31
C GLY A 86 -9.51 -8.18 12.52
N ASN A 87 -10.52 -8.30 13.37
CA ASN A 87 -10.57 -7.58 14.65
C ASN A 87 -9.43 -8.01 15.59
N SER A 88 -9.06 -9.30 15.60
CA SER A 88 -7.89 -9.78 16.35
C SER A 88 -6.57 -9.23 15.81
N ILE A 89 -6.41 -9.16 14.48
CA ILE A 89 -5.23 -8.54 13.84
C ILE A 89 -5.16 -7.05 14.18
N HIS A 90 -6.28 -6.32 14.03
CA HIS A 90 -6.36 -4.88 14.32
C HIS A 90 -6.06 -4.57 15.79
N SER A 91 -6.64 -5.34 16.71
CA SER A 91 -6.35 -5.24 18.14
C SER A 91 -4.87 -5.51 18.43
N GLY A 92 -4.26 -6.50 17.76
CA GLY A 92 -2.82 -6.75 17.81
C GLY A 92 -1.99 -5.58 17.28
N HIS A 93 -2.44 -4.92 16.21
CA HIS A 93 -1.81 -3.71 15.67
C HIS A 93 -1.82 -2.57 16.68
N HIS A 94 -2.95 -2.29 17.35
CA HIS A 94 -3.09 -1.27 18.42
C HIS A 94 -2.15 -1.46 19.61
N LEU A 95 -1.68 -2.69 19.87
CA LEU A 95 -0.69 -2.97 20.92
C LEU A 95 0.75 -2.62 20.52
N LEU A 96 1.02 -2.32 19.25
CA LEU A 96 2.35 -1.96 18.77
C LEU A 96 2.64 -0.46 19.01
N PRO A 97 3.90 -0.07 19.31
CA PRO A 97 4.28 1.34 19.48
C PRO A 97 4.04 2.24 18.24
N TYR A 98 3.69 1.65 17.10
CA TYR A 98 3.50 2.31 15.80
C TYR A 98 2.12 2.04 15.20
N TYR A 99 1.08 1.77 16.00
CA TYR A 99 -0.27 1.54 15.48
C TYR A 99 -0.87 2.72 14.68
N HIS A 100 -0.22 3.89 14.74
CA HIS A 100 -0.54 5.07 13.93
C HIS A 100 0.21 5.09 12.58
N VAL A 101 1.09 4.12 12.33
CA VAL A 101 1.79 3.90 11.06
C VAL A 101 1.39 2.51 10.56
N SER A 102 0.22 2.46 9.90
CA SER A 102 -0.38 1.23 9.35
C SER A 102 0.45 0.67 8.18
N VAL A 103 1.56 0.01 8.51
CA VAL A 103 2.35 -0.80 7.58
C VAL A 103 1.99 -2.25 7.81
N ASP A 104 1.21 -2.80 6.88
CA ASP A 104 0.90 -4.22 6.87
C ASP A 104 2.17 -5.07 6.74
N ASP A 105 2.06 -6.35 7.11
CA ASP A 105 3.15 -7.28 6.87
C ASP A 105 3.32 -7.57 5.36
N LEU A 106 4.49 -8.10 5.00
CA LEU A 106 4.79 -8.37 3.60
C LEU A 106 3.80 -9.38 2.96
N PRO A 107 3.37 -10.47 3.63
CA PRO A 107 2.32 -11.36 3.11
C PRO A 107 1.01 -10.66 2.72
N ILE A 108 0.48 -9.75 3.55
CA ILE A 108 -0.75 -9.00 3.25
C ILE A 108 -0.54 -8.11 2.01
N ALA A 109 0.56 -7.37 1.95
CA ALA A 109 0.86 -6.55 0.78
C ALA A 109 1.06 -7.38 -0.50
N VAL A 110 1.74 -8.53 -0.40
CA VAL A 110 1.90 -9.46 -1.54
C VAL A 110 0.54 -9.96 -2.03
N ALA A 111 -0.38 -10.31 -1.13
CA ALA A 111 -1.72 -10.76 -1.51
C ALA A 111 -2.57 -9.67 -2.21
N TRP A 112 -2.23 -8.40 -2.06
CA TRP A 112 -2.94 -7.28 -2.70
C TRP A 112 -2.32 -6.81 -4.02
N PHE A 113 -1.01 -7.00 -4.21
CA PHE A 113 -0.25 -6.50 -5.37
C PHE A 113 0.24 -7.60 -6.33
N ALA A 114 -0.07 -8.87 -6.08
CA ALA A 114 0.25 -10.02 -6.95
C ALA A 114 -0.88 -10.36 -7.94
#